data_AF-A0A2H5Q391-F1
#
_entry.id   AF-A0A2H5Q391-F1
#
_cell.length_a   1.000
_cell.length_b   1.000
_cell.length_c   1.000
_cell.angle_alpha   90.00
_cell.angle_beta   90.00
_cell.angle_gamma   90.00
#
_symmetry.space_group_name_H-M   'P 1'
#
loop_
_entity.id
_entity.type
_entity.pdbx_description
1 polymer ?
#
loop_
_entity_poly.entity_id
_entity_poly.type
_entity_poly.pdbx_seq_one_letter_code
_entity_poly.pdbx_strand_id
1 'polypeptide(L)' 'MVPMFGIEWNLHKVDHYECYDGFDWEVQWKKEGDSLARYSLQIGKMAESIKIIQQALEGIPGGPFENLEIRCFDRERNIK' A
#
# COMPACT_ATOMS: atom_id res chain seq x y z
N MET A 1 9.18 11.59 12.54
CA MET A 1 8.24 12.42 13.33
C MET A 1 8.20 13.83 12.73
N VAL A 2 7.76 13.96 11.47
CA VAL A 2 7.66 15.22 10.71
C VAL A 2 6.19 15.57 10.38
N PRO A 3 5.30 14.59 10.09
CA PRO A 3 3.88 14.85 9.81
C PRO A 3 3.08 15.56 10.91
N MET A 4 3.57 15.52 12.14
CA MET A 4 2.91 16.10 13.31
C MET A 4 3.21 17.58 13.55
N PHE A 5 4.17 18.14 12.82
CA PHE A 5 4.50 19.57 12.89
C PHE A 5 3.81 20.37 11.78
N GLY A 6 2.75 19.81 11.18
CA GLY A 6 2.02 20.44 10.07
C GLY A 6 2.80 20.43 8.74
N ILE A 7 3.83 19.59 8.63
CA ILE A 7 4.59 19.40 7.40
C ILE A 7 4.16 18.08 6.80
N GLU A 8 3.44 18.14 5.68
CA GLU A 8 3.07 16.97 4.89
C GLU A 8 4.32 16.42 4.18
N TRP A 9 5.11 15.64 4.91
CA TRP A 9 6.33 15.04 4.38
C TRP A 9 6.28 13.52 4.48
N ASN A 10 6.23 12.87 3.32
CA ASN A 10 6.32 11.42 3.21
C ASN A 10 7.22 11.04 2.04
N LEU A 11 8.32 10.33 2.32
CA LEU A 11 9.34 9.95 1.34
C LEU A 11 8.75 9.12 0.19
N HIS A 12 7.74 8.29 0.47
CA HIS A 12 7.13 7.42 -0.53
C HIS A 12 6.39 8.19 -1.64
N LYS A 13 5.86 9.40 -1.35
CA LYS A 13 5.26 10.27 -2.37
C LYS A 13 6.28 11.19 -3.04
N VAL A 14 7.34 11.58 -2.33
CA VAL A 14 8.33 12.55 -2.83
C VAL A 14 9.34 11.89 -3.77
N ASP A 15 9.75 10.66 -3.47
CA ASP A 15 10.81 9.96 -4.20
C ASP A 15 10.27 8.90 -5.18
N HIS A 16 8.95 8.91 -5.46
CA HIS A 16 8.27 7.93 -6.34
C HIS A 16 8.77 6.50 -6.12
N TYR A 17 8.63 6.02 -4.89
CA TYR A 17 9.25 4.76 -4.50
C TYR A 17 8.54 3.57 -5.17
N GLU A 18 9.25 2.89 -6.07
CA GLU A 18 8.82 1.66 -6.76
C GLU A 18 7.42 1.77 -7.39
N CYS A 19 6.44 1.03 -6.88
CA CYS A 19 5.09 0.96 -7.42
C CYS A 19 4.06 1.71 -6.56
N TYR A 20 4.49 2.52 -5.59
CA TYR A 20 3.58 3.24 -4.69
C TYR A 20 2.72 4.30 -5.38
N ASP A 21 3.13 4.79 -6.55
CA ASP A 21 2.36 5.74 -7.36
C ASP A 21 1.10 5.13 -7.97
N GLY A 22 1.04 3.79 -8.09
CA GLY A 22 -0.11 3.08 -8.64
C GLY A 22 -1.24 2.82 -7.64
N PHE A 23 -1.03 3.15 -6.36
CA PHE A 23 -2.00 2.90 -5.29
C PHE A 23 -2.67 4.19 -4.83
N ASP A 24 -3.96 4.11 -4.52
CA ASP A 24 -4.71 5.25 -3.98
C ASP A 24 -4.60 5.26 -2.46
N TRP A 25 -3.69 6.09 -1.95
CA TRP A 25 -3.50 6.28 -0.52
C TRP A 25 -3.23 7.72 -0.09
N GLU A 26 -3.66 8.04 1.13
CA GLU A 26 -3.57 9.39 1.71
C GLU A 26 -2.56 9.47 2.87
N VAL A 27 -1.80 10.56 2.90
CA VAL A 27 -0.86 10.82 4.01
C VAL A 27 -1.65 11.42 5.18
N GLN A 28 -1.85 10.62 6.23
CA GLN A 28 -2.45 11.12 7.46
C GLN A 28 -1.48 12.11 8.15
N TRP A 29 -1.92 13.35 8.32
CA TRP A 29 -1.22 14.38 9.09
C TRP A 29 -2.15 15.03 10.12
N LYS A 30 -1.54 15.50 11.21
CA LYS A 30 -2.24 16.20 12.30
C LYS A 30 -1.43 17.43 12.67
N LYS A 31 -2.13 18.54 12.91
CA LYS A 31 -1.51 19.80 13.34
C LYS A 31 -1.16 19.80 14.83
N GLU A 32 -1.83 18.96 15.62
CA GLU A 32 -1.57 18.81 17.04
C GLU A 32 -0.32 17.94 17.28
N GLY A 33 0.59 18.45 18.12
CA GLY A 33 1.81 17.78 18.54
C GLY A 33 1.68 16.97 19.83
N ASP A 34 0.46 16.68 20.29
CA ASP A 34 0.22 16.00 21.56
C ASP A 34 0.40 14.47 21.45
N SER A 35 0.50 13.81 22.60
CA SER A 35 0.70 12.36 22.64
C SER A 35 -0.51 11.58 22.12
N LEU A 36 -1.71 12.15 22.20
CA LEU A 36 -2.92 11.53 21.66
C LEU A 36 -2.95 11.60 20.13
N ALA A 37 -2.60 12.74 19.51
CA ALA A 37 -2.49 12.85 18.06
C ALA A 37 -1.45 11.88 17.49
N ARG A 38 -0.35 11.63 18.21
CA ARG A 38 0.63 10.59 17.85
C ARG A 38 -0.02 9.22 17.70
N TYR A 39 -0.80 8.84 18.71
CA TYR A 39 -1.44 7.54 18.76
C TYR A 39 -2.49 7.39 17.66
N SER A 40 -3.35 8.39 17.48
CA SER A 40 -4.36 8.40 16.41
C SER A 40 -3.72 8.36 15.02
N LEU A 41 -2.63 9.10 14.80
CA LEU A 41 -1.89 9.10 13.55
C LEU A 41 -1.26 7.72 13.26
N GLN A 42 -0.77 7.03 14.29
CA GLN A 42 -0.24 5.68 14.14
C GLN A 42 -1.33 4.68 13.73
N ILE A 43 -2.52 4.76 14.34
CA ILE A 43 -3.66 3.91 13.96
C ILE A 43 -4.08 4.19 12.52
N GLY A 44 -4.20 5.47 12.15
CA GLY A 44 -4.56 5.86 10.78
C GLY A 44 -3.58 5.33 9.75
N LYS A 45 -2.27 5.39 10.04
CA LYS A 45 -1.24 4.81 9.18
C LYS A 45 -1.37 3.30 9.02
N MET A 46 -1.69 2.58 10.09
CA MET A 46 -1.90 1.13 9.98
C MET A 46 -3.10 0.79 9.09
N ALA A 47 -4.19 1.56 9.20
CA ALA A 47 -5.36 1.39 8.32
C ALA A 47 -5.02 1.65 6.85
N GLU A 48 -4.26 2.71 6.57
CA GLU A 48 -3.82 3.03 5.20
C GLU A 48 -2.91 1.94 4.62
N SER A 49 -1.99 1.40 5.42
CA SER A 49 -1.14 0.27 5.00
C SER A 49 -1.98 -0.95 4.60
N ILE A 50 -3.06 -1.24 5.33
CA ILE A 50 -3.97 -2.35 4.99
C ILE A 50 -4.66 -2.08 3.65
N LYS A 51 -5.12 -0.85 3.40
CA LYS A 51 -5.73 -0.46 2.12
C LYS A 51 -4.78 -0.69 0.94
N ILE A 52 -3.50 -0.28 1.09
CA ILE A 52 -2.48 -0.50 0.06
C ILE A 52 -2.27 -2.00 -0.20
N ILE A 53 -2.19 -2.82 0.85
CA ILE A 53 -2.03 -4.28 0.70
C ILE A 53 -3.24 -4.89 -0.04
N GLN A 54 -4.46 -4.46 0.27
CA GLN A 54 -5.67 -4.93 -0.41
C GLN A 54 -5.65 -4.57 -1.89
N GLN A 55 -5.32 -3.31 -2.24
CA GLN A 55 -5.20 -2.88 -3.63
C GLN A 55 -4.09 -3.65 -4.37
N ALA A 56 -2.95 -3.90 -3.71
CA ALA A 56 -1.88 -4.70 -4.28
C ALA A 56 -2.32 -6.15 -4.55
N LEU A 57 -3.10 -6.76 -3.65
CA LEU A 57 -3.63 -8.11 -3.84
C LEU A 57 -4.60 -8.20 -5.03
N GLU A 58 -5.47 -7.19 -5.21
CA GLU A 58 -6.37 -7.11 -6.36
C GLU A 58 -5.61 -6.88 -7.69
N GLY A 59 -4.48 -6.18 -7.63
CA GLY A 59 -3.64 -5.87 -8.78
C GLY A 59 -2.77 -7.00 -9.30
N ILE A 60 -2.65 -8.14 -8.60
CA ILE A 60 -1.77 -9.25 -9.03
C ILE A 60 -2.43 -10.06 -10.16
N PRO A 61 -1.87 -10.04 -11.40
CA PRO A 61 -2.39 -10.83 -12.51
C PRO A 61 -2.01 -12.30 -12.31
N GLY A 62 -2.85 -13.05 -11.59
CA GLY A 62 -2.42 -14.35 -11.11
C GLY A 62 -3.39 -15.04 -10.17
N GLY A 63 -4.00 -14.26 -9.29
CA GLY A 63 -4.60 -14.81 -8.08
C GLY A 63 -3.52 -15.42 -7.17
N PRO A 64 -3.91 -16.21 -6.16
CA PRO A 64 -2.97 -16.95 -5.32
C PRO A 64 -1.96 -17.73 -6.14
N PHE A 65 -0.73 -17.85 -5.65
CA PHE A 65 0.36 -18.54 -6.33
C PHE A 65 0.00 -19.96 -6.77
N GLU A 66 -0.83 -20.66 -5.98
CA GLU A 66 -1.35 -21.98 -6.31
C GLU A 66 -2.14 -22.01 -7.64
N ASN A 67 -2.86 -20.94 -7.98
CA ASN A 67 -3.63 -20.83 -9.23
C ASN A 67 -2.78 -20.33 -10.41
N LEU A 68 -1.60 -19.77 -10.15
CA LEU A 68 -0.65 -19.35 -11.18
C LEU A 68 0.00 -20.57 -11.84
N GLU A 69 0.46 -21.55 -11.05
CA GLU A 69 1.07 -22.77 -11.58
C GLU A 69 0.07 -23.60 -12.40
N ILE A 70 -1.17 -23.77 -11.91
CA ILE A 70 -2.24 -24.49 -12.63
C ILE A 70 -2.52 -23.84 -13.99
N ARG A 71 -2.60 -22.51 -14.07
CA ARG A 71 -2.85 -21.80 -15.34
C ARG A 71 -1.65 -21.78 -16.29
N CYS A 72 -0.42 -21.75 -15.78
CA CYS A 72 0.76 -21.93 -16.61
C CYS A 72 0.75 -23.32 -17.26
N PHE A 73 0.43 -24.35 -16.48
CA PHE A 73 0.31 -25.74 -16.96
C PHE A 73 -0.84 -25.89 -17.98
N ASP A 74 -2.00 -25.32 -17.72
CA ASP A 74 -3.14 -25.35 -18.65
C ASP A 74 -2.84 -24.61 -19.96
N ARG A 75 -2.07 -23.51 -19.89
CA ARG A 75 -1.64 -22.75 -21.07
C ARG A 75 -0.66 -23.54 -21.93
N GLU A 76 0.27 -24.30 -21.33
CA GLU A 76 1.16 -25.21 -22.06
C GLU A 76 0.42 -26.39 -22.70
N ARG A 77 -0.68 -26.85 -22.08
CA ARG A 77 -1.49 -27.97 -22.57
C ARG A 77 -2.38 -27.62 -23.76
N ASN A 78 -2.78 -26.35 -23.89
CA ASN A 78 -3.63 -25.86 -25.00
C ASN A 78 -2.83 -25.53 -26.28
N ILE A 79 -1.50 -25.55 -26.22
CA ILE A 79 -0.60 -25.21 -27.35
C ILE A 79 -0.06 -26.49 -28.05
N LYS A 80 -0.29 -27.69 -27.47
CA LYS A 80 -0.04 -28.99 -28.09
C LYS A 80 -1.31 -29.55 -28.73
#